data_AF-A0A0Q8W7P6-F1
#
_entry.id   AF-A0A0Q8W7P6-F1
#
_cell.length_a   1.000
_cell.length_b   1.000
_cell.length_c   1.000
_cell.angle_alpha   90.00
_cell.angle_beta   90.00
_cell.angle_gamma   90.00
#
_symmetry.space_group_name_H-M   'P 1'
#
loop_
_entity.id
_entity.type
_entity.pdbx_description
1 polymer ?
#
loop_
_entity_poly.entity_id
_entity_poly.type
_entity_poly.pdbx_seq_one_letter_code
_entity_poly.pdbx_strand_id
1 'polypeptide(L)' 'MRRTTLTFRLSGPDIQRALLHEFALHHDVVAHALDGDGTSKISVQTLDAPAALWDVRATVGMFDDHAKEITSQ' A
#
# COMPACT_ATOMS: atom_id res chain seq x y z
N MET A 1 -0.06 5.70 19.71
CA MET A 1 0.90 5.09 18.76
C MET A 1 0.93 5.93 17.50
N ARG A 2 2.11 6.23 16.96
CA ARG A 2 2.23 7.03 15.74
C ARG A 2 1.92 6.16 14.52
N ARG A 3 1.15 6.70 13.58
CA ARG A 3 0.89 6.08 12.28
C ARG A 3 1.70 6.81 11.20
N THR A 4 2.02 6.10 10.13
CA THR A 4 2.64 6.66 8.94
C THR A 4 1.94 6.12 7.69
N THR A 5 2.11 6.82 6.58
CA THR A 5 1.46 6.48 5.31
C THR A 5 2.52 6.15 4.28
N LEU A 6 2.41 4.97 3.66
CA LEU A 6 3.20 4.56 2.52
C LEU A 6 2.32 4.64 1.27
N THR A 7 2.84 5.21 0.19
CA THR A 7 2.13 5.26 -1.10
C THR A 7 2.88 4.44 -2.12
N PHE A 8 2.19 3.60 -2.88
CA PHE A 8 2.80 2.78 -3.91
C PHE A 8 2.12 3.04 -5.26
N ARG A 9 2.93 3.15 -6.31
CA ARG A 9 2.46 2.96 -7.69
C ARG A 9 2.53 1.49 -8.03
N LEU A 10 1.44 0.99 -8.58
CA LEU A 10 1.22 -0.40 -8.94
C LEU A 10 1.21 -0.55 -10.47
N SER A 11 1.41 -1.78 -10.93
CA SER A 11 1.45 -2.15 -12.34
C SER A 11 0.07 -2.13 -13.00
N GLY A 12 -1.01 -2.24 -12.22
CA GLY A 12 -2.36 -2.16 -12.76
C GLY A 12 -3.49 -2.19 -11.72
N PRO A 13 -4.73 -1.98 -12.18
CA PRO A 13 -5.90 -1.83 -11.30
C PRO A 13 -6.38 -3.16 -10.69
N ASP A 14 -6.06 -4.30 -11.31
CA ASP A 14 -6.38 -5.62 -10.73
C ASP A 14 -5.56 -5.88 -9.45
N ILE A 15 -4.27 -5.54 -9.48
CA ILE A 15 -3.36 -5.60 -8.31
C ILE A 15 -3.85 -4.65 -7.21
N GLN A 16 -4.21 -3.42 -7.58
CA GLN A 16 -4.77 -2.43 -6.64
C GLN A 16 -6.02 -2.98 -5.93
N ARG A 17 -6.95 -3.59 -6.67
CA ARG A 17 -8.15 -4.23 -6.10
C ARG A 17 -7.79 -5.40 -5.17
N ALA A 18 -6.84 -6.24 -5.56
CA ALA A 18 -6.39 -7.37 -4.75
C ALA A 18 -5.73 -6.92 -3.44
N LEU A 19 -4.88 -5.90 -3.48
CA LEU A 19 -4.25 -5.32 -2.29
C LEU A 19 -5.26 -4.63 -1.37
N LEU A 20 -6.26 -3.92 -1.91
CA LEU A 20 -7.32 -3.33 -1.10
C LEU A 20 -8.12 -4.40 -0.36
N HIS A 21 -8.42 -5.51 -1.03
CA HIS A 21 -9.08 -6.64 -0.41
C HIS A 21 -8.20 -7.27 0.68
N GLU A 22 -6.92 -7.52 0.39
CA GLU A 22 -5.96 -8.07 1.35
C GLU A 22 -5.86 -7.19 2.60
N PHE A 23 -5.57 -5.90 2.44
CA PHE A 23 -5.42 -4.99 3.59
C PHE A 23 -6.72 -4.78 4.38
N ALA A 24 -7.89 -4.98 3.79
CA ALA A 24 -9.16 -4.93 4.52
C ALA A 24 -9.34 -6.08 5.53
N LEU A 25 -8.55 -7.15 5.42
CA LEU A 25 -8.54 -8.27 6.38
C LEU A 25 -7.73 -7.99 7.65
N HIS A 26 -6.96 -6.89 7.68
CA HIS A 26 -6.04 -6.54 8.77
C HIS A 26 -6.52 -5.28 9.51
N HIS A 27 -6.72 -5.38 10.83
CA HIS A 27 -7.30 -4.30 11.64
C HIS A 27 -6.34 -3.12 11.91
N ASP A 28 -5.04 -3.35 11.77
CA ASP A 28 -3.99 -2.39 12.06
C ASP A 28 -3.56 -1.56 10.85
N VAL A 29 -4.09 -1.88 9.66
CA VAL A 29 -3.80 -1.20 8.40
C VAL A 29 -5.07 -0.56 7.83
N VAL A 30 -4.93 0.60 7.19
CA VAL A 30 -6.01 1.23 6.43
C VAL A 30 -5.48 1.52 5.03
N ALA A 31 -6.15 1.03 3.99
CA ALA A 31 -5.72 1.20 2.61
C ALA A 31 -6.79 1.87 1.75
N HIS A 32 -6.34 2.73 0.83
CA HIS A 32 -7.20 3.45 -0.11
C HIS A 32 -6.59 3.47 -1.51
N ALA A 33 -7.44 3.31 -2.53
CA ALA A 33 -7.06 3.64 -3.90
C ALA A 33 -6.81 5.15 -4.02
N LEU A 34 -5.75 5.52 -4.74
CA LEU A 34 -5.53 6.89 -5.18
C LEU A 34 -5.80 6.96 -6.69
N ASP A 35 -7.07 7.19 -7.03
CA ASP A 35 -7.52 7.25 -8.41
C ASP A 35 -7.55 8.71 -8.92
N GLY A 36 -7.51 8.88 -10.24
CA GLY A 36 -7.76 10.18 -10.89
C GLY A 36 -6.68 10.67 -11.85
N ASP A 37 -5.49 10.06 -11.87
CA ASP A 37 -4.39 10.43 -12.78
C ASP A 37 -4.08 9.35 -13.84
N GLY A 38 -4.95 8.35 -13.97
CA GLY A 38 -4.77 7.22 -14.88
C GLY A 38 -3.70 6.23 -14.45
N THR A 39 -3.11 6.37 -13.26
CA THR A 39 -2.16 5.42 -12.70
C THR A 39 -2.77 4.66 -11.53
N SER A 40 -2.48 3.36 -11.43
CA SER A 40 -2.91 2.56 -10.29
C SER A 40 -2.01 2.86 -9.11
N LYS A 41 -2.57 3.46 -8.06
CA LYS A 41 -1.85 3.80 -6.84
C LYS A 41 -2.64 3.40 -5.59
N ILE A 42 -1.93 3.02 -4.55
CA ILE A 42 -2.52 2.70 -3.24
C ILE A 42 -1.81 3.49 -2.15
N SER A 43 -2.59 4.04 -1.23
CA SER A 43 -2.12 4.65 0.01
C SER A 43 -2.42 3.68 1.15
N VAL A 44 -1.42 3.37 1.96
CA VAL A 44 -1.50 2.41 3.07
C VAL A 44 -1.02 3.08 4.34
N GLN A 45 -1.91 3.22 5.31
CA GLN A 45 -1.60 3.77 6.62
C GLN A 45 -1.44 2.66 7.65
N THR A 46 -0.26 2.57 8.26
CA THR A 46 0.11 1.56 9.25
C THR A 46 0.81 2.18 10.46
N LEU A 47 1.21 1.38 11.44
CA LEU A 47 2.02 1.81 12.59
C LEU A 47 3.41 2.29 12.12
N ASP A 48 3.91 3.35 12.74
CA ASP A 48 5.27 3.85 12.54
C ASP A 48 6.28 3.00 13.33
N ALA A 49 6.35 1.71 12.98
CA ALA A 49 7.22 0.71 13.59
C ALA A 49 7.89 -0.13 12.50
N PRO A 50 9.21 -0.44 12.60
CA PRO A 50 9.93 -1.12 11.53
C PRO A 50 9.28 -2.42 11.03
N ALA A 51 8.74 -3.23 11.93
CA ALA A 51 8.03 -4.47 11.56
C ALA A 51 6.78 -4.20 10.72
N ALA A 52 5.91 -3.29 11.15
CA ALA A 52 4.69 -2.95 10.43
C ALA A 52 4.97 -2.34 9.04
N LEU A 53 6.04 -1.54 8.92
CA LEU A 53 6.47 -1.01 7.62
C LEU A 53 7.05 -2.09 6.71
N TRP A 54 7.78 -3.04 7.27
CA TRP A 54 8.28 -4.19 6.54
C TRP A 54 7.13 -5.07 6.03
N ASP A 55 6.14 -5.36 6.87
CA ASP A 55 5.00 -6.21 6.52
C ASP A 55 4.18 -5.59 5.38
N VAL A 56 3.92 -4.27 5.42
CA VAL A 56 3.24 -3.58 4.30
C VAL A 56 4.06 -3.69 3.01
N ARG A 57 5.38 -3.42 3.06
CA ARG A 57 6.25 -3.48 1.87
C ARG A 57 6.35 -4.89 1.30
N ALA A 58 6.48 -5.89 2.16
CA ALA A 58 6.53 -7.29 1.77
C ALA A 58 5.21 -7.72 1.12
N THR A 59 4.08 -7.35 1.71
CA THR A 59 2.75 -7.66 1.15
C THR A 59 2.57 -7.03 -0.23
N VAL A 60 2.91 -5.74 -0.40
CA VAL A 60 2.85 -5.10 -1.72
C VAL A 60 3.75 -5.81 -2.73
N GLY A 61 5.00 -6.10 -2.36
CA GLY A 61 5.95 -6.81 -3.24
C GLY A 61 5.54 -8.24 -3.59
N MET A 62 4.76 -8.92 -2.73
CA MET A 62 4.21 -10.25 -3.04
C MET A 62 3.12 -10.20 -4.11
N PHE A 63 2.35 -9.11 -4.18
CA PHE A 63 1.29 -8.92 -5.19
C PHE A 63 1.80 -8.24 -6.45
N ASP A 64 2.87 -7.45 -6.35
CA ASP A 64 3.44 -6.66 -7.44
C ASP A 64 4.94 -6.41 -7.23
N ASP A 65 5.75 -7.25 -7.85
CA ASP A 65 7.21 -7.15 -7.86
C ASP A 65 7.72 -5.87 -8.56
N HIS A 66 6.88 -5.22 -9.37
CA HIS A 66 7.19 -3.97 -10.06
C HIS A 66 6.66 -2.73 -9.31
N ALA A 67 6.02 -2.91 -8.15
CA ALA A 67 5.52 -1.79 -7.36
C ALA A 67 6.64 -0.83 -6.93
N LYS A 68 6.34 0.46 -6.91
CA LYS A 68 7.27 1.51 -6.49
C LYS A 68 6.69 2.32 -5.35
N GLU A 69 7.38 2.32 -4.21
CA GLU A 69 7.08 3.25 -3.13
C GLU A 69 7.37 4.68 -3.58
N ILE A 70 6.38 5.55 -3.51
CA ILE A 70 6.48 6.96 -3.84
C ILE A 70 6.56 7.72 -2.52
N THR A 71 7.74 8.24 -2.22
CA THR A 71 7.90 9.23 -1.15
C THR A 71 7.51 10.60 -1.69
N SER A 72 6.44 11.19 -1.15
CA SER A 72 6.21 12.63 -1.29
C SER A 72 7.39 13.36 -0.65
N GLN A 73 8.07 14.22 -1.41
CA GLN A 73 9.05 15.16 -0.85
C GLN A 73 8.36 16.24 -0.01
#